data_AF-A0AAD0NGT0-F1
#
_entry.id   AF-A0AAD0NGT0-F1
#
_cell.length_a   1.000
_cell.length_b   1.000
_cell.length_c   1.000
_cell.angle_alpha   90.00
_cell.angle_beta   90.00
_cell.angle_gamma   90.00
#
_symmetry.space_group_name_H-M   'P 1'
#
loop_
_entity.id
_entity.type
_entity.pdbx_description
1 polymer ?
#
loop_
_entity_poly.entity_id
_entity_poly.type
_entity_poly.pdbx_seq_one_letter_code
_entity_poly.pdbx_strand_id
1 'polypeptide(L)'
;MTKARLRGLDTADWDSALKTHQESGLFGCYFQASIGLDDSHGADLFGFTACNREWLERMEDEGKSIPKLVIVDEVSFEAVERAVLRVCATVPDGTWAEMASKLAEMMDWEFEGYVPLIGEE
;
A
#
# COMPACT_ATOMS: atom_id res chain seq x y z
N MET A 1 17.89 3.28 -16.23
CA MET A 1 17.51 3.80 -14.91
C MET A 1 16.45 2.85 -14.39
N THR A 2 16.62 2.39 -13.16
CA THR A 2 15.82 1.31 -12.55
C THR A 2 14.59 1.92 -11.88
N LYS A 3 13.45 1.24 -11.98
CA LYS A 3 12.14 1.75 -11.54
C LYS A 3 11.54 0.88 -10.45
N ALA A 4 10.69 1.48 -9.62
CA ALA A 4 9.82 0.72 -8.71
C ALA A 4 8.78 -0.07 -9.52
N ARG A 5 8.62 -1.36 -9.17
CA ARG A 5 7.71 -2.28 -9.84
C ARG A 5 6.93 -3.09 -8.82
N LEU A 6 5.60 -3.07 -8.96
CA LEU A 6 4.71 -3.99 -8.25
C LEU A 6 4.95 -5.42 -8.72
N ARG A 7 5.18 -6.32 -7.77
CA ARG A 7 5.43 -7.76 -7.99
C ARG A 7 4.26 -8.62 -7.54
N GLY A 8 3.55 -8.17 -6.52
CA GLY A 8 2.40 -8.87 -5.97
C GLY A 8 1.57 -7.95 -5.09
N LEU A 9 0.32 -8.31 -4.91
CA LEU A 9 -0.62 -7.64 -4.03
C LEU A 9 -1.42 -8.72 -3.32
N ASP A 10 -1.52 -8.60 -1.99
CA ASP A 10 -2.20 -9.59 -1.14
C ASP A 10 -3.03 -8.89 -0.06
N THR A 11 -4.04 -9.59 0.43
CA THR A 11 -4.82 -9.20 1.59
C THR A 11 -5.46 -10.45 2.22
N ALA A 12 -5.47 -10.49 3.56
CA ALA A 12 -6.12 -11.57 4.31
C ALA A 12 -7.64 -11.35 4.45
N ASP A 13 -8.12 -10.12 4.27
CA ASP A 13 -9.46 -9.70 4.71
C ASP A 13 -10.43 -9.46 3.54
N TRP A 14 -10.07 -9.85 2.31
CA TRP A 14 -10.84 -9.55 1.09
C TRP A 14 -12.31 -9.96 1.20
N ASP A 15 -12.58 -11.22 1.54
CA ASP A 15 -13.94 -11.76 1.58
C ASP A 15 -14.81 -11.04 2.62
N SER A 16 -14.23 -10.73 3.78
CA SER A 16 -14.93 -9.98 4.83
C SER A 16 -15.20 -8.53 4.39
N ALA A 17 -14.22 -7.87 3.80
CA ALA A 17 -14.37 -6.49 3.32
C ALA A 17 -15.40 -6.37 2.19
N LEU A 18 -15.43 -7.33 1.26
CA LEU A 18 -16.45 -7.40 0.22
C LEU A 18 -17.84 -7.61 0.80
N LYS A 19 -17.98 -8.51 1.78
CA LYS A 19 -19.27 -8.73 2.45
C LYS A 19 -19.76 -7.44 3.13
N THR A 20 -18.90 -6.75 3.87
CA THR A 20 -19.25 -5.47 4.50
C THR A 20 -19.65 -4.42 3.46
N HIS A 21 -18.93 -4.35 2.33
CA HIS A 21 -19.28 -3.44 1.24
C HIS A 21 -20.65 -3.77 0.63
N GLN A 22 -20.97 -5.05 0.42
CA GLN A 22 -22.28 -5.47 -0.09
C GLN A 22 -23.43 -5.14 0.87
N GLU A 23 -23.20 -5.23 2.18
CA GLU A 23 -24.23 -5.00 3.21
C GLU A 23 -24.43 -3.51 3.53
N SER A 24 -23.37 -2.70 3.49
CA SER A 24 -23.37 -1.32 3.99
C SER A 24 -22.97 -0.26 2.96
N GLY A 25 -22.43 -0.66 1.81
CA GLY A 25 -21.78 0.23 0.85
C GLY A 25 -20.38 0.69 1.27
N LEU A 26 -19.92 0.39 2.48
CA LEU A 26 -18.61 0.84 2.98
C LEU A 26 -17.53 -0.20 2.69
N PHE A 27 -16.44 0.23 2.05
CA PHE A 27 -15.29 -0.61 1.77
C PHE A 27 -14.03 -0.05 2.42
N GLY A 28 -13.40 -0.87 3.27
CA GLY A 28 -12.09 -0.61 3.86
C GLY A 28 -11.40 -1.95 4.07
N CYS A 29 -10.22 -2.12 3.50
CA CYS A 29 -9.48 -3.38 3.52
C CYS A 29 -7.98 -3.11 3.54
N TYR A 30 -7.25 -3.80 4.42
CA TYR A 30 -5.80 -3.68 4.48
C TYR A 30 -5.15 -4.58 3.44
N PHE A 31 -4.18 -4.04 2.71
CA PHE A 31 -3.44 -4.72 1.66
C PHE A 31 -1.94 -4.64 1.93
N GLN A 32 -1.21 -5.63 1.41
CA GLN A 32 0.24 -5.62 1.33
C GLN A 32 0.66 -5.71 -0.14
N ALA A 33 1.41 -4.72 -0.60
CA ALA A 33 2.05 -4.73 -1.91
C ALA A 33 3.50 -5.17 -1.77
N SER A 34 3.90 -6.16 -2.57
CA SER A 34 5.32 -6.50 -2.76
C SER A 34 5.88 -5.65 -3.89
N ILE A 35 6.77 -4.71 -3.57
CA ILE A 35 7.35 -3.77 -4.54
C ILE A 35 8.87 -3.92 -4.53
N GLY A 36 9.48 -3.92 -5.71
CA GLY A 36 10.92 -4.05 -5.87
C GLY A 36 11.45 -3.31 -7.10
N LEU A 37 12.75 -3.43 -7.35
CA LEU A 37 13.37 -2.93 -8.59
C LEU A 37 12.84 -3.69 -9.80
N ASP A 38 12.69 -3.03 -10.95
CA ASP A 38 12.22 -3.66 -12.19
C ASP A 38 13.20 -4.68 -12.78
N ASP A 39 14.51 -4.49 -12.53
CA ASP A 39 15.62 -5.34 -12.96
C ASP A 39 16.04 -6.44 -11.96
N SER A 40 15.37 -6.54 -10.80
CA SER A 40 15.70 -7.53 -9.76
C SER A 40 14.49 -8.39 -9.38
N HIS A 41 14.75 -9.54 -8.73
CA HIS A 41 13.70 -10.42 -8.20
C HIS A 41 13.31 -10.10 -6.75
N GLY A 42 14.07 -9.26 -6.05
CA GLY A 42 13.79 -8.89 -4.67
C GLY A 42 12.66 -7.87 -4.58
N ALA A 43 11.89 -7.93 -3.50
CA ALA A 43 10.84 -6.97 -3.18
C ALA A 43 10.69 -6.86 -1.66
N ASP A 44 10.31 -5.68 -1.21
CA ASP A 44 9.90 -5.45 0.18
C ASP A 44 8.37 -5.31 0.24
N LEU A 45 7.83 -5.42 1.45
CA LEU A 45 6.41 -5.29 1.72
C LEU A 45 6.04 -3.85 2.12
N PHE A 46 4.99 -3.35 1.46
CA PHE A 46 4.39 -2.04 1.70
C PHE A 46 2.90 -2.20 2.00
N GLY A 47 2.51 -1.89 3.23
CA GLY A 47 1.15 -1.96 3.73
C GLY A 47 0.34 -0.70 3.44
N PHE A 48 -0.96 -0.83 3.20
CA PHE A 48 -1.86 0.32 3.07
C PHE A 48 -3.32 -0.10 3.23
N THR A 49 -4.20 0.86 3.50
CA THR A 49 -5.65 0.63 3.49
C THR A 49 -6.25 1.07 2.16
N ALA A 50 -6.87 0.15 1.43
CA ALA A 50 -7.72 0.47 0.29
C ALA A 50 -9.15 0.75 0.78
N CYS A 51 -9.76 1.85 0.33
CA CYS A 51 -11.12 2.20 0.71
C CYS A 51 -11.90 2.89 -0.41
N ASN A 52 -13.23 2.88 -0.31
CA ASN A 52 -14.05 3.78 -1.12
C ASN A 52 -14.30 5.11 -0.38
N ARG A 53 -14.86 6.09 -1.10
CA ARG A 53 -15.07 7.45 -0.59
C ARG A 53 -16.01 7.47 0.62
N GLU A 54 -17.08 6.69 0.57
CA GLU A 54 -18.10 6.62 1.62
C GLU A 54 -17.51 6.10 2.94
N TRP A 55 -16.60 5.14 2.88
CA TRP A 55 -15.90 4.66 4.07
C TRP A 55 -14.98 5.73 4.65
N LEU A 56 -14.26 6.47 3.79
CA LEU A 56 -13.38 7.56 4.23
C LEU A 56 -14.15 8.68 4.93
N GLU A 57 -15.26 9.14 4.33
CA GLU A 57 -16.14 10.17 4.90
C GLU A 57 -16.65 9.73 6.29
N ARG A 58 -17.06 8.46 6.42
CA ARG A 58 -17.52 7.91 7.69
C ARG A 58 -16.46 7.94 8.79
N MET A 59 -15.19 7.70 8.43
CA MET A 59 -14.10 7.73 9.39
C MET A 59 -13.66 9.14 9.77
N GLU A 60 -13.76 10.08 8.84
CA GLU A 60 -13.54 11.51 9.09
C GLU A 60 -14.56 12.05 10.11
N ASP A 61 -15.84 11.70 9.93
CA ASP A 61 -16.91 12.04 10.89
C ASP A 61 -16.67 11.47 12.30
N GLU A 62 -15.99 10.33 12.40
CA GLU A 62 -15.62 9.70 13.67
C GLU A 62 -14.33 10.27 14.28
N GLY A 63 -13.66 11.22 13.60
CA GLY A 63 -12.45 11.88 14.09
C GLY A 63 -11.22 10.97 14.15
N LYS A 64 -11.16 9.93 13.31
CA LYS A 64 -10.05 8.96 13.29
C LYS A 64 -8.91 9.43 12.38
N SER A 65 -7.68 9.33 12.88
CA SER A 65 -6.48 9.45 12.04
C SER A 65 -6.27 8.13 11.28
N ILE A 66 -6.15 8.20 9.96
CA ILE A 66 -5.95 7.02 9.12
C ILE A 66 -4.76 7.28 8.18
N PRO A 67 -3.59 6.73 8.49
CA PRO A 67 -2.43 6.86 7.62
C PRO A 67 -2.53 5.90 6.42
N LYS A 68 -1.79 6.22 5.34
CA LYS A 68 -1.50 5.33 4.21
C LYS A 68 -2.74 4.75 3.53
N LEU A 69 -3.51 5.63 2.89
CA LEU A 69 -4.76 5.29 2.23
C LEU A 69 -4.64 5.28 0.71
N VAL A 70 -5.37 4.36 0.07
CA VAL A 70 -5.59 4.31 -1.36
C VAL A 70 -7.10 4.31 -1.63
N ILE A 71 -7.60 5.37 -2.25
CA ILE A 71 -9.02 5.48 -2.58
C ILE A 71 -9.27 4.80 -3.94
N VAL A 72 -10.27 3.92 -3.97
CA VAL A 72 -10.73 3.23 -5.19
C VAL A 72 -12.18 3.60 -5.50
N ASP A 73 -12.46 3.91 -6.77
CA ASP A 73 -13.81 4.24 -7.24
C ASP A 73 -14.67 2.99 -7.45
N GLU A 74 -14.05 1.85 -7.76
CA GLU A 74 -14.69 0.55 -7.94
C GLU A 74 -14.03 -0.44 -6.97
N VAL A 75 -14.84 -1.21 -6.24
CA VAL A 75 -14.35 -2.21 -5.29
C VAL A 75 -14.00 -3.49 -6.05
N SER A 76 -12.77 -3.54 -6.54
CA SER A 76 -12.18 -4.71 -7.20
C SER A 76 -10.67 -4.79 -6.93
N PHE A 77 -10.11 -5.99 -7.01
CA PHE A 77 -8.69 -6.20 -6.78
C PHE A 77 -7.86 -5.46 -7.85
N GLU A 78 -8.36 -5.44 -9.09
CA GLU A 78 -7.77 -4.72 -10.22
C GLU A 78 -7.79 -3.20 -10.05
N ALA A 79 -8.80 -2.64 -9.37
CA ALA A 79 -8.81 -1.21 -9.04
C ALA A 79 -7.72 -0.86 -8.02
N VAL A 80 -7.53 -1.70 -6.99
CA VAL A 80 -6.47 -1.54 -5.99
C VAL A 80 -5.10 -1.69 -6.64
N GLU A 81 -4.89 -2.72 -7.45
CA GLU A 81 -3.62 -2.94 -8.18
C GLU A 81 -3.27 -1.74 -9.07
N ARG A 82 -4.23 -1.23 -9.86
CA ARG A 82 -4.02 -0.04 -10.69
C ARG A 82 -3.65 1.19 -9.86
N ALA A 83 -4.20 1.34 -8.66
CA ALA A 83 -3.87 2.45 -7.79
C ALA A 83 -2.44 2.34 -7.26
N VAL A 84 -1.99 1.15 -6.84
CA VAL A 84 -0.61 0.90 -6.43
C VAL A 84 0.38 1.09 -7.58
N LEU A 85 0.02 0.68 -8.81
CA LEU A 85 0.83 0.93 -10.00
C LEU A 85 1.00 2.44 -10.26
N ARG A 86 -0.03 3.25 -10.03
CA ARG A 86 0.08 4.72 -10.10
C ARG A 86 1.03 5.26 -9.04
N VAL A 87 0.99 4.73 -7.81
CA VAL A 87 1.95 5.09 -6.75
C VAL A 87 3.38 4.74 -7.16
N CYS A 88 3.62 3.54 -7.68
CA CYS A 88 4.96 3.17 -8.17
C CYS A 88 5.46 4.13 -9.26
N ALA A 89 4.57 4.58 -10.15
CA ALA A 89 4.91 5.49 -11.25
C ALA A 89 5.23 6.93 -10.82
N THR A 90 4.88 7.36 -9.60
CA THR A 90 5.22 8.70 -9.08
C THR A 90 6.57 8.74 -8.37
N VAL A 91 7.17 7.58 -8.09
CA VAL A 91 8.46 7.48 -7.43
C VAL A 91 9.58 7.74 -8.45
N PRO A 92 10.51 8.68 -8.17
CA PRO A 92 11.65 8.93 -9.05
C PRO A 92 12.58 7.71 -9.16
N ASP A 93 13.14 7.49 -10.34
CA ASP A 93 14.18 6.48 -10.56
C ASP A 93 15.39 6.73 -9.64
N GLY A 94 15.92 5.68 -9.02
CA GLY A 94 17.02 5.80 -8.06
C GLY A 94 17.55 4.46 -7.56
N THR A 95 18.25 4.47 -6.42
CA THR A 95 18.58 3.26 -5.68
C THR A 95 17.33 2.68 -5.01
N TRP A 96 17.35 1.39 -4.66
CA TRP A 96 16.23 0.80 -3.92
C TRP A 96 15.94 1.53 -2.60
N ALA A 97 16.97 1.91 -1.84
CA ALA A 97 16.82 2.61 -0.58
C ALA A 97 16.11 3.97 -0.74
N GLU A 98 16.45 4.75 -1.76
CA GLU A 98 15.80 6.02 -2.06
C GLU A 98 14.33 5.83 -2.47
N MET A 99 14.07 4.85 -3.35
CA MET A 99 12.71 4.55 -3.81
C MET A 99 11.82 3.98 -2.70
N ALA A 100 12.34 3.04 -1.91
CA ALA A 100 11.63 2.45 -0.76
C ALA A 100 11.31 3.52 0.29
N SER A 101 12.26 4.42 0.58
CA SER A 101 12.01 5.55 1.48
C SER A 101 10.91 6.48 0.95
N LYS A 102 10.85 6.70 -0.38
CA LYS A 102 9.78 7.52 -0.98
C LYS A 102 8.43 6.82 -0.95
N LEU A 103 8.40 5.50 -1.19
CA LEU A 103 7.19 4.68 -1.04
C LEU A 103 6.70 4.68 0.41
N ALA A 104 7.61 4.64 1.39
CA ALA A 104 7.30 4.69 2.82
C ALA A 104 6.60 5.99 3.25
N GLU A 105 6.71 7.09 2.49
CA GLU A 105 5.90 8.28 2.75
C GLU A 105 4.39 8.02 2.50
N MET A 106 4.05 7.11 1.58
CA MET A 106 2.69 6.84 1.11
C MET A 106 2.12 5.50 1.58
N MET A 107 2.98 4.54 1.95
CA MET A 107 2.63 3.20 2.43
C MET A 107 3.45 2.84 3.68
N ASP A 108 3.03 1.84 4.45
CA ASP A 108 3.75 1.33 5.61
C ASP A 108 4.83 0.34 5.17
N TRP A 109 6.10 0.74 5.20
CA TRP A 109 7.19 -0.13 4.78
C TRP A 109 7.63 -1.06 5.91
N GLU A 110 7.86 -2.34 5.64
CA GLU A 110 8.24 -3.32 6.68
C GLU A 110 9.56 -3.02 7.40
N PHE A 111 10.45 -2.24 6.76
CA PHE A 111 11.71 -1.77 7.34
C PHE A 111 11.66 -0.29 7.78
N GLU A 112 10.48 0.33 7.81
CA GLU A 112 10.35 1.72 8.27
C GLU A 112 10.85 1.86 9.71
N GLY A 113 11.83 2.75 9.92
CA GLY A 113 12.46 2.96 11.22
C GLY A 113 13.36 1.81 11.70
N TYR A 114 13.66 0.81 10.85
CA TYR A 114 14.58 -0.27 11.19
C TYR A 114 16.00 0.27 11.41
N VAL A 115 16.59 -0.07 12.56
CA VAL A 115 18.00 0.19 12.88
C VAL A 115 18.71 -1.16 12.97
N PRO A 116 19.65 -1.47 12.06
CA PRO A 116 20.43 -2.69 12.15
C PRO A 116 21.16 -2.77 13.49
N LEU A 117 21.08 -3.93 14.16
CA LEU A 117 21.93 -4.21 15.30
C LEU A 117 23.36 -4.35 14.78
N ILE A 118 24.17 -3.31 14.97
CA ILE A 118 25.61 -3.38 14.73
C ILE A 118 26.19 -4.20 15.88
N GLY A 119 26.60 -5.43 15.60
CA GLY A 119 27.41 -6.19 16.53
C GLY A 119 28.76 -5.49 16.67
N GLU A 120 29.15 -5.16 17.89
CA GLU A 120 30.54 -4.82 18.20
C GLU A 120 31.36 -6.10 17.96
N GLU A 121 32.03 -6.19 16.81
CA GLU A 121 33.17 -7.11 16.60
C GLU A 121 34.44 -6.57 17.23
#